data_AF-A0A0D0SP60-F1
#
_entry.id   AF-A0A0D0SP60-F1
#
_cell.length_a   1.000
_cell.length_b   1.000
_cell.length_c   1.000
_cell.angle_alpha   90.00
_cell.angle_beta   90.00
_cell.angle_gamma   90.00
#
_symmetry.space_group_name_H-M   'P 1'
#
loop_
_entity.id
_entity.type
_entity.pdbx_description
1 polymer ?
#
loop_
_entity_poly.entity_id
_entity_poly.type
_entity_poly.pdbx_seq_one_letter_code
_entity_poly.pdbx_strand_id
1 'polypeptide(L)'
;MAKSNLDKFLEIEAMMDEAEGLMEPYLRSLEDRYEYMNVLRKEYSDLSHTIGRIQQRLEQDTDEFEVDDDVKAVANGAIERIDEHIEVIEEENGYEDNNVSLNRLKLAREQLEGKIDADSISSVWRTLKSLRISIEEVDVLMELVEAMGSGNKDVKQSIISQISRVRSEYISSFVTYRQALEQGEDVRQEIEYIIGDLEDAGFAKEADELTDAKPDIGEERGKRPNPEPLLDLLNPIKSAGLEYFQSKNRQSESYDLNVAFAKEVAYTRRALLENREYIGTRNAFNRLKSTFQELSSYMYERFYQLGGQPKNYHGHEDRKR
;
A
#
# COMPACT_ATOMS: atom_id res chain seq x y z
N MET A 1 8.26 -50.94 -27.60
CA MET A 1 7.46 -50.68 -28.83
C MET A 1 7.28 -49.18 -28.96
N ALA A 2 7.31 -48.63 -30.17
CA ALA A 2 7.03 -47.19 -30.36
C ALA A 2 5.53 -46.93 -30.12
N LYS A 3 5.19 -45.95 -29.28
CA LYS A 3 3.78 -45.56 -29.02
C LYS A 3 3.14 -45.06 -30.31
N SER A 4 1.96 -45.54 -30.63
CA SER A 4 1.17 -45.02 -31.76
C SER A 4 0.65 -43.61 -31.46
N ASN A 5 0.17 -42.89 -32.48
CA ASN A 5 -0.44 -41.57 -32.25
C ASN A 5 -1.71 -41.68 -31.39
N LEU A 6 -2.43 -42.80 -31.44
CA LEU A 6 -3.59 -43.06 -30.58
C LEU A 6 -3.16 -43.26 -29.12
N ASP A 7 -2.13 -44.07 -28.87
CA ASP A 7 -1.61 -44.29 -27.50
C ASP A 7 -1.14 -42.96 -26.88
N LYS A 8 -0.43 -42.14 -27.66
CA LYS A 8 -0.01 -40.80 -27.24
C LYS A 8 -1.20 -39.87 -26.96
N PHE A 9 -2.27 -39.97 -27.74
CA PHE A 9 -3.47 -39.16 -27.52
C PHE A 9 -4.22 -39.58 -26.26
N LEU A 10 -4.37 -40.88 -25.99
CA LEU A 10 -4.99 -41.37 -24.76
C LEU A 10 -4.22 -40.91 -23.51
N GLU A 11 -2.89 -40.81 -23.59
CA GLU A 11 -2.09 -40.21 -22.51
C GLU A 11 -2.33 -38.70 -22.34
N ILE A 12 -2.49 -37.96 -23.43
CA ILE A 12 -2.84 -36.53 -23.40
C ILE A 12 -4.24 -36.33 -22.81
N GLU A 13 -5.19 -37.18 -23.19
CA GLU A 13 -6.56 -37.15 -22.69
C GLU A 13 -6.61 -37.39 -21.19
N ALA A 14 -5.98 -38.47 -20.70
CA ALA A 14 -5.90 -38.74 -19.27
C ALA A 14 -5.24 -37.59 -18.48
N MET A 15 -4.14 -37.03 -19.01
CA MET A 15 -3.48 -35.87 -18.41
C MET A 15 -4.42 -34.66 -18.32
N MET A 16 -5.22 -34.39 -19.36
CA MET A 16 -6.14 -33.27 -19.38
C MET A 16 -7.32 -33.49 -18.45
N ASP A 17 -7.90 -34.68 -18.40
CA ASP A 17 -8.99 -35.02 -17.47
C ASP A 17 -8.58 -34.81 -16.01
N GLU A 18 -7.38 -35.28 -15.64
CA GLU A 18 -6.83 -35.07 -14.29
C GLU A 18 -6.53 -33.59 -14.03
N ALA A 19 -5.94 -32.89 -15.00
CA ALA A 19 -5.58 -31.49 -14.84
C ALA A 19 -6.82 -30.59 -14.75
N GLU A 20 -7.88 -30.85 -15.50
CA GLU A 20 -9.13 -30.08 -15.44
C GLU A 20 -9.78 -30.14 -14.04
N GLY A 21 -9.71 -31.29 -13.38
CA GLY A 21 -10.17 -31.47 -12.00
C GLY A 21 -9.41 -30.60 -10.98
N LEU A 22 -8.16 -30.24 -11.27
CA LEU A 22 -7.34 -29.37 -10.41
C LEU A 22 -7.37 -27.90 -10.85
N MET A 23 -7.59 -27.62 -12.13
CA MET A 23 -7.63 -26.26 -12.68
C MET A 23 -8.76 -25.43 -12.09
N GLU A 24 -9.95 -26.01 -11.92
CA GLU A 24 -11.11 -25.26 -11.43
C GLU A 24 -10.97 -24.86 -9.95
N PRO A 25 -10.62 -25.76 -9.01
CA PRO A 25 -10.31 -25.35 -7.63
C PRO A 25 -9.19 -24.32 -7.55
N TYR A 26 -8.12 -24.48 -8.35
CA TYR A 26 -7.00 -23.54 -8.40
C TYR A 26 -7.44 -22.14 -8.86
N LEU A 27 -8.30 -22.06 -9.88
CA LEU A 27 -8.85 -20.78 -10.35
C LEU A 27 -9.77 -20.13 -9.33
N ARG A 28 -10.64 -20.90 -8.64
CA ARG A 28 -11.51 -20.36 -7.59
C ARG A 28 -10.68 -19.74 -6.46
N SER A 29 -9.66 -20.43 -5.96
CA SER A 29 -8.77 -19.86 -4.94
C SER A 29 -8.02 -18.61 -5.42
N LEU A 30 -7.66 -18.52 -6.71
CA LEU A 30 -7.09 -17.29 -7.28
C LEU A 30 -8.13 -16.17 -7.44
N GLU A 31 -9.38 -16.50 -7.71
CA GLU A 31 -10.50 -15.56 -7.81
C GLU A 31 -10.80 -14.94 -6.45
N ASP A 32 -10.92 -15.76 -5.40
CA ASP A 32 -11.10 -15.31 -4.01
C ASP A 32 -9.95 -14.36 -3.61
N ARG A 33 -8.71 -14.74 -3.93
CA ARG A 33 -7.54 -13.88 -3.73
C ARG A 33 -7.62 -12.58 -4.54
N TYR A 34 -8.09 -12.63 -5.79
CA TYR A 34 -8.23 -11.45 -6.64
C TYR A 34 -9.24 -10.45 -6.08
N GLU A 35 -10.36 -10.94 -5.56
CA GLU A 35 -11.37 -10.13 -4.88
C GLU A 35 -10.80 -9.50 -3.60
N TYR A 36 -10.13 -10.30 -2.77
CA TYR A 36 -9.42 -9.81 -1.59
C TYR A 36 -8.38 -8.73 -1.94
N MET A 37 -7.62 -8.89 -3.03
CA MET A 37 -6.63 -7.88 -3.44
C MET A 37 -7.25 -6.52 -3.76
N ASN A 38 -8.51 -6.45 -4.18
CA ASN A 38 -9.19 -5.17 -4.38
C ASN A 38 -9.54 -4.51 -3.05
N VAL A 39 -10.00 -5.28 -2.06
CA VAL A 39 -10.22 -4.81 -0.69
C VAL A 39 -8.91 -4.30 -0.11
N LEU A 40 -7.84 -5.10 -0.21
CA LEU A 40 -6.53 -4.78 0.33
C LEU A 40 -5.92 -3.51 -0.28
N ARG A 41 -6.14 -3.26 -1.58
CA ARG A 41 -5.71 -2.01 -2.22
C ARG A 41 -6.44 -0.81 -1.66
N LYS A 42 -7.74 -0.94 -1.41
CA LYS A 42 -8.54 0.12 -0.82
C LYS A 42 -8.05 0.44 0.60
N GLU A 43 -7.89 -0.58 1.43
CA GLU A 43 -7.33 -0.44 2.77
C GLU A 43 -5.94 0.22 2.76
N TYR A 44 -5.04 -0.24 1.89
CA TYR A 44 -3.72 0.37 1.72
C TYR A 44 -3.82 1.86 1.35
N SER A 45 -4.67 2.20 0.37
CA SER A 45 -4.84 3.57 -0.08
C SER A 45 -5.41 4.46 1.03
N ASP A 46 -6.43 3.97 1.72
CA ASP A 46 -7.09 4.69 2.82
C ASP A 46 -6.08 4.94 3.96
N LEU A 47 -5.37 3.90 4.41
CA LEU A 47 -4.33 4.02 5.44
C LEU A 47 -3.18 4.93 5.01
N SER A 48 -2.62 4.72 3.81
CA SER A 48 -1.47 5.49 3.29
C SER A 48 -1.78 6.97 3.16
N HIS A 49 -2.99 7.32 2.72
CA HIS A 49 -3.38 8.72 2.58
C HIS A 49 -3.68 9.36 3.93
N THR A 50 -4.40 8.66 4.82
CA THR A 50 -4.74 9.15 6.15
C THR A 50 -3.50 9.38 6.99
N ILE A 51 -2.61 8.39 7.08
CA ILE A 51 -1.38 8.51 7.87
C ILE A 51 -0.44 9.60 7.34
N GLY A 52 -0.37 9.77 6.01
CA GLY A 52 0.40 10.84 5.38
C GLY A 52 -0.18 12.23 5.67
N ARG A 53 -1.51 12.37 5.68
CA ARG A 53 -2.19 13.63 6.03
C ARG A 53 -2.03 13.98 7.51
N ILE A 54 -2.09 12.98 8.39
CA ILE A 54 -1.85 13.16 9.83
C ILE A 54 -0.40 13.61 10.04
N GLN A 55 0.57 12.92 9.46
CA GLN A 55 1.98 13.33 9.54
C GLN A 55 2.18 14.78 9.08
N GLN A 56 1.59 15.16 7.94
CA GLN A 56 1.71 16.52 7.43
C GLN A 56 1.10 17.56 8.39
N ARG A 57 -0.06 17.26 9.00
CA ARG A 57 -0.68 18.16 10.00
C ARG A 57 0.18 18.29 11.25
N LEU A 58 0.71 17.18 11.76
CA LEU A 58 1.65 17.23 12.87
C LEU A 58 2.89 18.05 12.49
N GLU A 59 3.46 17.87 11.31
CA GLU A 59 4.59 18.69 10.84
C GLU A 59 4.24 20.18 10.65
N GLN A 60 2.99 20.50 10.29
CA GLN A 60 2.51 21.86 10.02
C GLN A 60 1.95 22.61 11.23
N ASP A 61 1.53 21.90 12.27
CA ASP A 61 1.24 22.48 13.58
C ASP A 61 2.56 23.03 14.16
N THR A 62 3.01 24.18 13.65
CA THR A 62 3.82 25.08 14.46
C THR A 62 3.00 25.35 15.71
N ASP A 63 3.54 25.07 16.90
CA ASP A 63 2.90 25.35 18.19
C ASP A 63 2.46 26.82 18.22
N GLU A 64 1.26 27.12 17.73
CA GLU A 64 0.68 28.45 17.82
C GLU A 64 0.31 28.62 19.29
N PHE A 65 1.05 29.51 19.94
CA PHE A 65 0.75 30.02 21.27
C PHE A 65 -0.75 30.36 21.34
N GLU A 66 -1.53 29.56 22.06
CA GLU A 66 -2.98 29.73 22.12
C GLU A 66 -3.30 30.97 22.95
N VAL A 67 -3.77 32.02 22.28
CA VAL A 67 -4.11 33.30 22.92
C VAL A 67 -5.57 33.24 23.41
N ASP A 68 -5.76 32.69 24.61
CA ASP A 68 -7.05 32.74 25.30
C ASP A 68 -7.31 34.12 25.95
N ASP A 69 -8.47 34.28 26.58
CA ASP A 69 -8.86 35.56 27.19
C ASP A 69 -8.04 35.90 28.45
N ASP A 70 -7.49 34.90 29.14
CA ASP A 70 -6.61 35.09 30.30
C ASP A 70 -5.24 35.60 29.84
N VAL A 71 -4.68 35.02 28.79
CA VAL A 71 -3.45 35.47 28.13
C VAL A 71 -3.58 36.91 27.63
N LYS A 72 -4.71 37.28 27.02
CA LYS A 72 -4.98 38.67 26.62
C LYS A 72 -5.07 39.60 27.83
N ALA A 73 -5.71 39.17 28.92
CA ALA A 73 -5.81 39.98 30.13
C ALA A 73 -4.42 40.24 30.75
N VAL A 74 -3.57 39.21 30.82
CA VAL A 74 -2.19 39.35 31.30
C VAL A 74 -1.36 40.23 30.35
N ALA A 75 -1.51 40.07 29.03
CA ALA A 75 -0.83 40.93 28.05
C ALA A 75 -1.26 42.40 28.15
N ASN A 76 -2.54 42.67 28.36
CA ASN A 76 -3.03 44.03 28.60
C ASN A 76 -2.46 44.62 29.90
N GLY A 77 -2.39 43.83 30.98
CA GLY A 77 -1.73 44.27 32.22
C GLY A 77 -0.24 44.57 32.03
N ALA A 78 0.46 43.77 31.20
CA ALA A 78 1.83 44.04 30.82
C ALA A 78 1.97 45.36 30.02
N ILE A 79 1.05 45.63 29.09
CA ILE A 79 1.03 46.88 28.31
C ILE A 79 0.82 48.07 29.23
N GLU A 80 -0.15 48.02 30.15
CA GLU A 80 -0.41 49.09 31.11
C GLU A 80 0.82 49.42 31.96
N ARG A 81 1.54 48.41 32.47
CA ARG A 81 2.78 48.63 33.23
C ARG A 81 3.94 49.16 32.37
N ILE A 82 4.02 48.77 31.09
CA ILE A 82 4.99 49.37 30.16
C ILE A 82 4.67 50.85 29.92
N ASP A 83 3.38 51.19 29.79
CA ASP A 83 2.91 52.57 29.61
C ASP A 83 3.24 53.44 30.83
N GLU A 84 3.04 52.94 32.05
CA GLU A 84 3.47 53.63 33.29
C GLU A 84 4.98 53.94 33.27
N HIS A 85 5.81 52.98 32.83
CA HIS A 85 7.26 53.21 32.70
C HIS A 85 7.62 54.21 31.61
N ILE A 86 6.88 54.24 30.50
CA ILE A 86 7.04 55.24 29.44
C ILE A 86 6.71 56.63 29.97
N GLU A 87 5.58 56.80 30.67
CA GLU A 87 5.14 58.08 31.24
C GLU A 87 6.18 58.65 32.21
N VAL A 88 6.70 57.84 33.14
CA VAL A 88 7.74 58.27 34.09
C VAL A 88 8.99 58.79 33.37
N ILE A 89 9.44 58.09 32.31
CA ILE A 89 10.63 58.51 31.55
C ILE A 89 10.38 59.81 30.79
N GLU A 90 9.18 59.99 30.23
CA GLU A 90 8.78 61.20 29.51
C GLU A 90 8.62 62.41 30.45
N GLU A 91 8.11 62.20 31.68
CA GLU A 91 8.01 63.24 32.72
C GLU A 91 9.39 63.68 33.25
N GLU A 92 10.32 62.74 33.45
CA GLU A 92 11.63 63.02 34.04
C GLU A 92 12.63 63.67 33.06
N ASN A 93 12.58 63.31 31.77
CA ASN A 93 13.60 63.73 30.80
C ASN A 93 13.11 64.79 29.80
N GLY A 94 11.81 65.12 29.80
CA GLY A 94 11.19 65.86 28.71
C GLY A 94 11.15 65.04 27.42
N TYR A 95 10.28 65.43 26.48
CA TYR A 95 10.08 64.75 25.19
C TYR A 95 11.30 64.90 24.24
N GLU A 96 12.48 64.41 24.64
CA GLU A 96 13.63 64.27 23.74
C GLU A 96 13.51 62.99 22.92
N ASP A 97 13.35 63.16 21.60
CA ASP A 97 13.16 62.10 20.58
C ASP A 97 14.28 61.04 20.50
N ASN A 98 15.40 61.24 21.20
CA ASN A 98 16.60 60.39 21.12
C ASN A 98 16.82 59.48 22.34
N ASN A 99 15.82 59.29 23.21
CA ASN A 99 15.95 58.34 24.32
C ASN A 99 15.83 56.89 23.83
N VAL A 100 16.99 56.23 23.69
CA VAL A 100 17.11 54.83 23.22
C VAL A 100 16.29 53.85 24.08
N SER A 101 16.18 54.10 25.38
CA SER A 101 15.39 53.25 26.29
C SER A 101 13.89 53.43 26.06
N LEU A 102 13.44 54.67 25.82
CA LEU A 102 12.04 54.98 25.50
C LEU A 102 11.60 54.31 24.20
N ASN A 103 12.42 54.38 23.14
CA ASN A 103 12.11 53.75 21.85
C ASN A 103 12.04 52.22 21.96
N ARG A 104 12.88 51.61 22.81
CA ARG A 104 12.83 50.17 23.07
C ARG A 104 11.56 49.76 23.84
N LEU A 105 11.10 50.59 24.79
CA LEU A 105 9.85 50.34 25.49
C LEU A 105 8.63 50.50 24.59
N LYS A 106 8.59 51.53 23.74
CA LYS A 106 7.52 51.71 22.74
C LYS A 106 7.45 50.52 21.78
N LEU A 107 8.59 50.01 21.33
CA LEU A 107 8.64 48.79 20.50
C LEU A 107 8.15 47.54 21.26
N ALA A 108 8.53 47.38 22.53
CA ALA A 108 8.07 46.26 23.35
C ALA A 108 6.55 46.31 23.59
N ARG A 109 6.01 47.50 23.82
CA ARG A 109 4.57 47.77 23.92
C ARG A 109 3.83 47.37 22.62
N GLU A 110 4.30 47.85 21.47
CA GLU A 110 3.72 47.51 20.16
C GLU A 110 3.75 46.00 19.86
N GLN A 111 4.79 45.30 20.31
CA GLN A 111 4.90 43.85 20.16
C GLN A 111 3.82 43.08 20.94
N LEU A 112 3.41 43.58 22.11
CA LEU A 112 2.31 42.98 22.89
C LEU A 112 0.92 43.39 22.36
N GLU A 113 0.78 44.56 21.75
CA GLU A 113 -0.48 44.99 21.09
C GLU A 113 -0.74 44.26 19.77
N GLY A 114 0.32 43.75 19.13
CA GLY A 114 0.27 43.04 17.85
C GLY A 114 -0.16 41.58 17.97
N LYS A 115 0.49 40.68 17.21
CA LYS A 115 0.29 39.24 17.36
C LYS A 115 1.05 38.77 18.61
N ILE A 116 0.30 38.34 19.62
CA ILE A 116 0.89 37.72 20.82
C ILE A 116 1.27 36.29 20.46
N ASP A 117 2.57 36.01 20.43
CA ASP A 117 3.15 34.69 20.21
C ASP A 117 4.42 34.52 21.05
N ALA A 118 4.96 33.30 21.08
CA ALA A 118 6.13 32.97 21.89
C ALA A 118 7.36 33.83 21.57
N ASP A 119 7.51 34.24 20.30
CA ASP A 119 8.63 35.06 19.84
C ASP A 119 8.47 36.50 20.29
N SER A 120 7.26 37.07 20.18
CA SER A 120 6.98 38.43 20.64
C SER A 120 7.11 38.56 22.15
N ILE A 121 6.57 37.61 22.94
CA ILE A 121 6.75 37.56 24.41
C ILE A 121 8.24 37.47 24.79
N SER A 122 8.98 36.55 24.17
CA SER A 122 10.42 36.38 24.43
C SER A 122 11.23 37.64 24.09
N SER A 123 10.88 38.33 23.01
CA SER A 123 11.50 39.59 22.58
C SER A 123 11.26 40.71 23.60
N VAL A 124 10.02 40.85 24.05
CA VAL A 124 9.62 41.84 25.07
C VAL A 124 10.32 41.57 26.39
N TRP A 125 10.33 40.33 26.86
CA TRP A 125 11.00 39.93 28.10
C TRP A 125 12.49 40.27 28.07
N ARG A 126 13.20 39.93 26.98
CA ARG A 126 14.64 40.29 26.80
C ARG A 126 14.85 41.80 26.80
N THR A 127 13.94 42.55 26.16
CA THR A 127 14.00 44.01 26.10
C THR A 127 13.89 44.60 27.51
N LEU A 128 12.89 44.18 28.29
CA LEU A 128 12.70 44.64 29.67
C LEU A 128 13.86 44.27 30.59
N LYS A 129 14.37 43.02 30.53
CA LYS A 129 15.57 42.63 31.29
C LYS A 129 16.80 43.45 30.91
N SER A 130 16.98 43.78 29.63
CA SER A 130 18.10 44.62 29.18
C SER A 130 18.03 46.05 29.73
N LEU A 131 16.82 46.56 29.94
CA LEU A 131 16.54 47.85 30.55
C LEU A 131 16.47 47.81 32.08
N ARG A 132 16.64 46.61 32.68
CA ARG A 132 16.50 46.35 34.13
C ARG A 132 15.11 46.71 34.68
N ILE A 133 14.09 46.56 33.85
CA ILE A 133 12.68 46.74 34.21
C ILE A 133 12.09 45.35 34.50
N SER A 134 11.31 45.24 35.58
CA SER A 134 10.65 44.00 35.98
C SER A 134 9.14 44.20 35.94
N ILE A 135 8.47 43.42 35.10
CA ILE A 135 7.01 43.43 34.94
C ILE A 135 6.53 42.00 35.12
N GLU A 136 5.80 41.74 36.21
CA GLU A 136 5.40 40.38 36.60
C GLU A 136 4.57 39.70 35.51
N GLU A 137 3.69 40.42 34.82
CA GLU A 137 2.86 39.91 33.74
C GLU A 137 3.69 39.36 32.58
N VAL A 138 4.82 40.01 32.26
CA VAL A 138 5.73 39.53 31.21
C VAL A 138 6.52 38.31 31.68
N ASP A 139 6.89 38.25 32.97
CA ASP A 139 7.51 37.06 33.54
C ASP A 139 6.52 35.86 33.54
N VAL A 140 5.23 36.07 33.85
CA VAL A 140 4.16 35.05 33.77
C VAL A 140 3.94 34.56 32.33
N LEU A 141 3.87 35.49 31.37
CA LEU A 141 3.77 35.13 29.94
C LEU A 141 4.99 34.32 29.48
N MET A 142 6.19 34.65 29.97
CA MET A 142 7.41 33.91 29.66
C MET A 142 7.39 32.50 30.27
N GLU A 143 6.93 32.35 31.51
CA GLU A 143 6.76 31.03 32.16
C GLU A 143 5.79 30.13 31.37
N LEU A 144 4.70 30.68 30.83
CA LEU A 144 3.77 29.96 29.96
C LEU A 144 4.44 29.50 28.65
N VAL A 145 5.23 30.37 28.03
CA VAL A 145 6.01 30.04 26.82
C VAL A 145 7.02 28.91 27.12
N GLU A 146 7.72 28.97 28.26
CA GLU A 146 8.69 27.96 28.66
C GLU A 146 8.03 26.61 28.99
N ALA A 147 6.86 26.63 29.63
CA ALA A 147 6.07 25.44 29.92
C ALA A 147 5.55 24.74 28.65
N MET A 148 5.11 25.51 27.65
CA MET A 148 4.68 24.97 26.35
C MET A 148 5.86 24.42 25.51
N GLY A 149 7.04 25.03 25.61
CA GLY A 149 8.17 24.76 24.72
C GLY A 149 8.88 23.41 24.90
N SER A 150 8.69 22.68 26.00
CA SER A 150 9.53 21.53 26.37
C SER A 150 8.84 20.15 26.42
N GLY A 151 7.54 20.07 26.71
CA GLY A 151 6.84 18.79 26.84
C GLY A 151 6.23 18.27 25.54
N ASN A 152 5.58 19.13 24.77
CA ASN A 152 4.74 18.70 23.65
C ASN A 152 5.52 18.43 22.35
N LYS A 153 6.64 19.12 22.14
CA LYS A 153 7.50 18.95 20.96
C LYS A 153 8.17 17.59 20.89
N ASP A 154 8.68 17.08 22.01
CA ASP A 154 9.38 15.79 22.05
C ASP A 154 8.42 14.62 21.81
N VAL A 155 7.22 14.67 22.40
CA VAL A 155 6.17 13.66 22.19
C VAL A 155 5.71 13.67 20.73
N LYS A 156 5.41 14.84 20.20
CA LYS A 156 5.04 15.02 18.80
C LYS A 156 6.10 14.51 17.82
N GLN A 157 7.37 14.82 18.07
CA GLN A 157 8.47 14.35 17.22
C GLN A 157 8.63 12.83 17.31
N SER A 158 8.36 12.22 18.48
CA SER A 158 8.31 10.77 18.65
C SER A 158 7.21 10.15 17.78
N ILE A 159 5.99 10.69 17.82
CA ILE A 159 4.86 10.23 17.01
C ILE A 159 5.17 10.34 15.50
N ILE A 160 5.72 11.47 15.06
CA ILE A 160 6.14 11.67 13.66
C ILE A 160 7.19 10.64 13.25
N SER A 161 8.11 10.29 14.15
CA SER A 161 9.15 9.29 13.91
C SER A 161 8.56 7.88 13.79
N GLN A 162 7.59 7.53 14.64
CA GLN A 162 6.86 6.26 14.54
C GLN A 162 6.06 6.15 13.24
N ILE A 163 5.32 7.21 12.88
CA ILE A 163 4.60 7.27 11.60
C ILE A 163 5.58 7.08 10.44
N SER A 164 6.73 7.77 10.47
CA SER A 164 7.74 7.66 9.42
C SER A 164 8.31 6.25 9.30
N ARG A 165 8.54 5.57 10.43
CA ARG A 165 8.97 4.16 10.47
C ARG A 165 7.92 3.26 9.82
N VAL A 166 6.67 3.32 10.28
CA VAL A 166 5.56 2.51 9.75
C VAL A 166 5.36 2.74 8.27
N ARG A 167 5.44 4.00 7.81
CA ARG A 167 5.35 4.34 6.39
C ARG A 167 6.50 3.75 5.58
N SER A 168 7.73 3.73 6.11
CA SER A 168 8.87 3.15 5.41
C SER A 168 8.81 1.61 5.37
N GLU A 169 8.55 0.99 6.52
CA GLU A 169 8.58 -0.46 6.71
C GLU A 169 7.39 -1.15 6.03
N TYR A 170 6.18 -0.60 6.16
CA TYR A 170 4.96 -1.29 5.74
C TYR A 170 4.20 -0.59 4.61
N ILE A 171 4.20 0.74 4.57
CA ILE A 171 3.28 1.53 3.70
C ILE A 171 4.03 2.29 2.59
N SER A 172 5.27 1.87 2.27
CA SER A 172 6.09 2.55 1.24
C SER A 172 5.56 2.29 -0.16
N SER A 173 4.92 1.14 -0.36
CA SER A 173 4.19 0.79 -1.57
C SER A 173 3.15 -0.28 -1.25
N PHE A 174 2.15 -0.43 -2.12
CA PHE A 174 1.18 -1.53 -2.00
C PHE A 174 1.87 -2.91 -2.01
N VAL A 175 2.98 -3.04 -2.74
CA VAL A 175 3.74 -4.31 -2.80
C VAL A 175 4.35 -4.62 -1.45
N THR A 176 4.97 -3.63 -0.79
CA THR A 176 5.54 -3.75 0.56
C THR A 176 4.45 -4.13 1.57
N TYR A 177 3.34 -3.40 1.56
CA TYR A 177 2.20 -3.62 2.46
C TYR A 177 1.64 -5.04 2.32
N ARG A 178 1.43 -5.50 1.08
CA ARG A 178 0.97 -6.86 0.82
C ARG A 178 1.97 -7.90 1.33
N GLN A 179 3.27 -7.69 1.12
CA GLN A 179 4.31 -8.63 1.55
C GLN A 179 4.37 -8.75 3.07
N ALA A 180 4.30 -7.64 3.79
CA ALA A 180 4.22 -7.60 5.25
C ALA A 180 3.09 -8.49 5.77
N LEU A 181 1.89 -8.32 5.20
CA LEU A 181 0.72 -9.11 5.58
C LEU A 181 0.85 -10.58 5.16
N GLU A 182 1.44 -10.89 4.00
CA GLU A 182 1.67 -12.29 3.61
C GLU A 182 2.70 -12.99 4.51
N GLN A 183 3.62 -12.24 5.12
CA GLN A 183 4.60 -12.74 6.10
C GLN A 183 4.06 -12.84 7.53
N GLY A 184 2.83 -12.37 7.76
CA GLY A 184 2.18 -12.44 9.07
C GLY A 184 2.53 -11.28 9.99
N GLU A 185 3.05 -10.17 9.47
CA GLU A 185 3.27 -8.97 10.26
C GLU A 185 1.94 -8.33 10.67
N ASP A 186 1.91 -7.75 11.87
CA ASP A 186 0.73 -7.13 12.47
C ASP A 186 0.76 -5.61 12.28
N VAL A 187 0.53 -5.19 11.03
CA VAL A 187 0.48 -3.76 10.68
C VAL A 187 -0.63 -3.05 11.45
N ARG A 188 -1.73 -3.73 11.79
CA ARG A 188 -2.81 -3.13 12.58
C ARG A 188 -2.31 -2.77 13.98
N GLN A 189 -1.59 -3.66 14.64
CA GLN A 189 -1.03 -3.38 15.96
C GLN A 189 -0.08 -2.17 15.95
N GLU A 190 0.76 -2.05 14.92
CA GLU A 190 1.64 -0.89 14.73
C GLU A 190 0.85 0.42 14.57
N ILE A 191 -0.30 0.38 13.90
CA ILE A 191 -1.22 1.52 13.79
C ILE A 191 -1.95 1.80 15.11
N GLU A 192 -2.34 0.78 15.86
CA GLU A 192 -2.96 0.94 17.19
C GLU A 192 -2.03 1.62 18.19
N TYR A 193 -0.72 1.36 18.14
CA TYR A 193 0.25 2.09 18.96
C TYR A 193 0.30 3.58 18.62
N ILE A 194 0.29 3.93 17.33
CA ILE A 194 0.27 5.34 16.90
C ILE A 194 -1.02 6.03 17.34
N ILE A 195 -2.17 5.33 17.26
CA ILE A 195 -3.46 5.86 17.74
C ILE A 195 -3.38 6.17 19.23
N GLY A 196 -2.87 5.24 20.06
CA GLY A 196 -2.72 5.47 21.49
C GLY A 196 -1.83 6.67 21.82
N ASP A 197 -0.69 6.80 21.15
CA ASP A 197 0.21 7.94 21.36
C ASP A 197 -0.42 9.27 20.91
N LEU A 198 -1.26 9.27 19.86
CA LEU A 198 -2.02 10.44 19.42
C LEU A 198 -3.09 10.84 20.44
N GLU A 199 -3.83 9.88 21.00
CA GLU A 199 -4.83 10.12 22.05
C GLU A 199 -4.19 10.70 23.31
N ASP A 200 -3.10 10.09 23.78
CA ASP A 200 -2.35 10.52 24.97
C ASP A 200 -1.76 11.93 24.81
N ALA A 201 -1.38 12.31 23.58
CA ALA A 201 -0.86 13.63 23.24
C ALA A 201 -1.95 14.67 22.92
N GLY A 202 -3.24 14.31 22.97
CA GLY A 202 -4.36 15.22 22.74
C GLY A 202 -4.75 15.45 21.27
N PHE A 203 -4.18 14.69 20.33
CA PHE A 203 -4.53 14.72 18.90
C PHE A 203 -5.74 13.82 18.60
N ALA A 204 -6.85 14.04 19.31
CA ALA A 204 -8.04 13.18 19.26
C ALA A 204 -8.61 13.06 17.83
N LYS A 205 -8.60 14.15 17.06
CA LYS A 205 -9.09 14.16 15.69
C LYS A 205 -8.25 13.26 14.77
N GLU A 206 -6.92 13.33 14.90
CA GLU A 206 -5.98 12.50 14.15
C GLU A 206 -6.12 11.02 14.54
N ALA A 207 -6.30 10.74 15.83
CA ALA A 207 -6.56 9.39 16.34
C ALA A 207 -7.86 8.79 15.78
N ASP A 208 -8.96 9.56 15.77
CA ASP A 208 -10.23 9.14 15.19
C ASP A 208 -10.10 8.82 13.70
N GLU A 209 -9.46 9.72 12.93
CA GLU A 209 -9.24 9.50 11.49
C GLU A 209 -8.41 8.24 11.22
N LEU A 210 -7.36 8.01 12.02
CA LEU A 210 -6.51 6.83 11.87
C LEU A 210 -7.22 5.54 12.32
N THR A 211 -8.11 5.64 13.31
CA THR A 211 -8.96 4.54 13.76
C THR A 211 -9.91 4.07 12.66
N ASP A 212 -10.50 5.01 11.91
CA ASP A 212 -11.37 4.69 10.76
C ASP A 212 -10.58 4.08 9.60
N ALA A 213 -9.30 4.43 9.45
CA ALA A 213 -8.43 3.98 8.37
C ALA A 213 -7.61 2.73 8.71
N LYS A 214 -7.70 2.21 9.94
CA LYS A 214 -6.89 1.06 10.37
C LYS A 214 -7.28 -0.21 9.60
N PRO A 215 -6.32 -1.10 9.29
CA PRO A 215 -6.62 -2.36 8.60
C PRO A 215 -7.53 -3.27 9.41
N ASP A 216 -8.47 -3.95 8.76
CA ASP A 216 -9.22 -5.05 9.37
C ASP A 216 -8.40 -6.35 9.28
N ILE A 217 -8.37 -7.15 10.35
CA ILE A 217 -7.72 -8.49 10.34
C ILE A 217 -8.76 -9.60 10.14
N GLY A 218 -9.99 -9.25 9.79
CA GLY A 218 -11.15 -10.13 9.84
C GLY A 218 -11.14 -11.37 8.92
N GLU A 219 -10.32 -11.45 7.86
CA GLU A 219 -10.49 -12.50 6.86
C GLU A 219 -9.25 -13.36 6.60
N GLU A 220 -9.50 -14.65 6.33
CA GLU A 220 -8.54 -15.60 5.78
C GLU A 220 -7.86 -14.98 4.56
N ARG A 221 -6.67 -14.40 4.80
CA ARG A 221 -5.82 -13.80 3.77
C ARG A 221 -5.71 -14.79 2.61
N GLY A 222 -6.29 -14.46 1.47
CA GLY A 222 -6.35 -15.34 0.30
C GLY A 222 -4.96 -15.78 -0.14
N LYS A 223 -4.49 -16.91 0.39
CA LYS A 223 -3.16 -17.45 0.09
C LYS A 223 -3.15 -17.86 -1.37
N ARG A 224 -2.02 -17.63 -2.02
CA ARG A 224 -1.84 -18.15 -3.38
C ARG A 224 -1.92 -19.69 -3.32
N PRO A 225 -2.78 -20.32 -4.14
CA PRO A 225 -2.86 -21.78 -4.19
C PRO A 225 -1.54 -22.38 -4.70
N ASN A 226 -1.22 -23.61 -4.27
CA ASN A 226 -0.01 -24.31 -4.69
C ASN A 226 -0.11 -24.76 -6.16
N PRO A 227 0.78 -24.30 -7.08
CA PRO A 227 0.74 -24.69 -8.48
C PRO A 227 1.33 -26.09 -8.75
N GLU A 228 2.07 -26.69 -7.80
CA GLU A 228 2.85 -27.90 -8.04
C GLU A 228 2.03 -29.09 -8.57
N PRO A 229 0.83 -29.40 -8.03
CA PRO A 229 0.01 -30.49 -8.56
C PRO A 229 -0.33 -30.35 -10.05
N LEU A 230 -0.55 -29.12 -10.53
CA LEU A 230 -0.78 -28.84 -11.94
C LEU A 230 0.52 -28.89 -12.76
N LEU A 231 1.64 -28.49 -12.19
CA LEU A 231 2.96 -28.56 -12.83
C LEU A 231 3.45 -30.00 -12.99
N ASP A 232 3.13 -30.88 -12.05
CA ASP A 232 3.45 -32.31 -12.11
C ASP A 232 2.67 -33.03 -13.22
N LEU A 233 1.41 -32.64 -13.44
CA LEU A 233 0.56 -33.19 -14.50
C LEU A 233 0.91 -32.63 -15.88
N LEU A 234 1.00 -31.29 -16.01
CA LEU A 234 1.13 -30.60 -17.29
C LEU A 234 2.55 -30.64 -17.85
N ASN A 235 3.16 -31.81 -18.00
CA ASN A 235 4.53 -31.95 -18.46
C ASN A 235 4.72 -31.47 -19.91
N PRO A 236 5.89 -30.89 -20.26
CA PRO A 236 6.18 -30.54 -21.64
C PRO A 236 6.08 -31.79 -22.53
N ILE A 237 5.22 -31.74 -23.54
CA ILE A 237 4.88 -32.87 -24.41
C ILE A 237 6.14 -33.54 -25.02
N LYS A 238 7.13 -32.74 -25.45
CA LYS A 238 8.42 -33.28 -25.94
C LYS A 238 9.21 -34.03 -24.87
N SER A 239 9.22 -33.54 -23.63
CA SER A 239 9.96 -34.12 -22.51
C SER A 239 9.27 -35.36 -21.94
N ALA A 240 7.96 -35.50 -22.14
CA ALA A 240 7.17 -36.67 -21.76
C ALA A 240 7.28 -37.86 -22.74
N GLY A 241 8.15 -37.78 -23.76
CA GLY A 241 8.27 -38.81 -24.79
C GLY A 241 7.09 -38.86 -25.78
N LEU A 242 6.18 -37.89 -25.69
CA LEU A 242 5.08 -37.67 -26.62
C LEU A 242 5.63 -36.88 -27.82
N GLU A 243 6.53 -37.48 -28.61
CA GLU A 243 6.99 -36.86 -29.85
C GLU A 243 5.78 -36.47 -30.73
N TYR A 244 5.89 -35.33 -31.43
CA TYR A 244 4.85 -34.84 -32.33
C TYR A 244 4.32 -35.96 -33.22
N PHE A 245 3.00 -35.96 -33.44
CA PHE A 245 2.33 -37.00 -34.19
C PHE A 245 2.95 -37.13 -35.58
N GLN A 246 3.63 -38.25 -35.82
CA GLN A 246 4.29 -38.52 -37.09
C GLN A 246 3.21 -38.98 -38.07
N SER A 247 2.97 -38.20 -39.13
CA SER A 247 2.09 -38.57 -40.22
C SER A 247 2.84 -38.41 -41.54
N LYS A 248 2.83 -39.45 -42.37
CA LYS A 248 3.34 -39.38 -43.76
C LYS A 248 2.28 -38.80 -44.72
N ASN A 249 1.11 -38.42 -44.21
CA ASN A 249 0.01 -37.92 -45.01
C ASN A 249 0.01 -36.38 -45.04
N ARG A 250 0.03 -35.80 -46.25
CA ARG A 250 0.00 -34.34 -46.47
C ARG A 250 -1.29 -33.66 -46.01
N GLN A 251 -2.37 -34.42 -45.79
CA GLN A 251 -3.68 -33.91 -45.35
C GLN A 251 -3.99 -34.17 -43.87
N SER A 252 -2.94 -34.39 -43.07
CA SER A 252 -3.07 -34.71 -41.64
C SER A 252 -2.84 -33.47 -40.79
N GLU A 253 -3.91 -32.91 -40.22
CA GLU A 253 -3.82 -31.77 -39.27
C GLU A 253 -3.33 -32.21 -37.87
N SER A 254 -3.22 -33.52 -37.64
CA SER A 254 -2.76 -34.13 -36.39
C SER A 254 -1.45 -33.55 -35.84
N TYR A 255 -0.51 -33.23 -36.73
CA TYR A 255 0.79 -32.65 -36.35
C TYR A 255 0.62 -31.22 -35.85
N ASP A 256 -0.08 -30.38 -36.61
CA ASP A 256 -0.26 -28.96 -36.30
C ASP A 256 -1.09 -28.77 -35.03
N LEU A 257 -2.17 -29.55 -34.85
CA LEU A 257 -2.99 -29.53 -33.64
C LEU A 257 -2.20 -30.00 -32.41
N ASN A 258 -1.38 -31.04 -32.55
CA ASN A 258 -0.53 -31.51 -31.46
C ASN A 258 0.57 -30.48 -31.10
N VAL A 259 1.15 -29.80 -32.09
CA VAL A 259 2.10 -28.70 -31.89
C VAL A 259 1.42 -27.52 -31.18
N ALA A 260 0.21 -27.15 -31.59
CA ALA A 260 -0.56 -26.08 -30.97
C ALA A 260 -0.85 -26.39 -29.49
N PHE A 261 -1.38 -27.58 -29.21
CA PHE A 261 -1.60 -28.06 -27.84
C PHE A 261 -0.31 -28.03 -27.00
N ALA A 262 0.80 -28.56 -27.53
CA ALA A 262 2.08 -28.57 -26.82
C ALA A 262 2.60 -27.16 -26.49
N LYS A 263 2.34 -26.16 -27.35
CA LYS A 263 2.66 -24.76 -27.08
C LYS A 263 1.81 -24.20 -25.95
N GLU A 264 0.53 -24.53 -25.91
CA GLU A 264 -0.38 -24.06 -24.84
C GLU A 264 -0.11 -24.74 -23.49
N VAL A 265 0.32 -26.01 -23.48
CA VAL A 265 0.83 -26.67 -22.27
C VAL A 265 2.04 -25.89 -21.73
N ALA A 266 3.02 -25.58 -22.59
CA ALA A 266 4.21 -24.82 -22.18
C ALA A 266 3.87 -23.40 -21.70
N TYR A 267 2.91 -22.73 -22.36
CA TYR A 267 2.41 -21.42 -21.94
C TYR A 267 1.73 -21.47 -20.57
N THR A 268 0.93 -22.51 -20.32
CA THR A 268 0.24 -22.72 -19.05
C THR A 268 1.21 -23.00 -17.91
N ARG A 269 2.19 -23.89 -18.13
CA ARG A 269 3.30 -24.10 -17.17
C ARG A 269 4.00 -22.80 -16.83
N ARG A 270 4.31 -21.99 -17.84
CA ARG A 270 4.96 -20.69 -17.65
C ARG A 270 4.10 -19.75 -16.81
N ALA A 271 2.78 -19.71 -17.04
CA ALA A 271 1.87 -18.91 -16.22
C ALA A 271 1.87 -19.33 -14.74
N LEU A 272 1.91 -20.64 -14.48
CA LEU A 272 2.02 -21.20 -13.13
C LEU A 272 3.37 -20.87 -12.47
N LEU A 273 4.48 -21.08 -13.18
CA LEU A 273 5.84 -20.80 -12.68
C LEU A 273 6.10 -19.30 -12.45
N GLU A 274 5.56 -18.43 -13.30
CA GLU A 274 5.61 -16.97 -13.14
C GLU A 274 4.63 -16.46 -12.07
N ASN A 275 3.86 -17.36 -11.45
CA ASN A 275 2.86 -17.01 -10.45
C ASN A 275 1.86 -15.93 -10.91
N ARG A 276 1.33 -16.08 -12.13
CA ARG A 276 0.36 -15.11 -12.66
C ARG A 276 -0.92 -15.10 -11.83
N GLU A 277 -1.48 -13.91 -11.65
CA GLU A 277 -2.76 -13.71 -10.95
C GLU A 277 -3.95 -14.21 -11.77
N TYR A 278 -5.13 -14.29 -11.13
CA TYR A 278 -6.37 -14.88 -11.65
C TYR A 278 -6.60 -14.69 -13.16
N ILE A 279 -6.63 -13.45 -13.65
CA ILE A 279 -6.91 -13.15 -15.07
C ILE A 279 -5.88 -13.81 -16.00
N GLY A 280 -4.59 -13.74 -15.64
CA GLY A 280 -3.51 -14.31 -16.44
C GLY A 280 -3.55 -15.83 -16.48
N THR A 281 -3.86 -16.46 -15.35
CA THR A 281 -3.99 -17.91 -15.23
C THR A 281 -5.25 -18.43 -15.93
N ARG A 282 -6.40 -17.77 -15.74
CA ARG A 282 -7.66 -18.09 -16.43
C ARG A 282 -7.49 -18.08 -17.95
N ASN A 283 -6.80 -17.07 -18.47
CA ASN A 283 -6.51 -16.97 -19.90
C ASN A 283 -5.61 -18.14 -20.38
N ALA A 284 -4.62 -18.55 -19.59
CA ALA A 284 -3.78 -19.70 -19.93
C ALA A 284 -4.58 -21.01 -19.93
N PHE A 285 -5.40 -21.25 -18.90
CA PHE A 285 -6.24 -22.45 -18.82
C PHE A 285 -7.25 -22.52 -19.97
N ASN A 286 -7.89 -21.40 -20.31
CA ASN A 286 -8.84 -21.35 -21.42
C ASN A 286 -8.19 -21.69 -22.77
N ARG A 287 -6.98 -21.19 -23.03
CA ARG A 287 -6.22 -21.51 -24.26
C ARG A 287 -5.84 -23.00 -24.32
N LEU A 288 -5.41 -23.55 -23.19
CA LEU A 288 -5.09 -24.97 -23.09
C LEU A 288 -6.32 -25.84 -23.34
N LYS A 289 -7.45 -25.55 -22.69
CA LYS A 289 -8.73 -26.26 -22.89
C LYS A 289 -9.20 -26.17 -24.34
N SER A 290 -9.13 -24.99 -24.96
CA SER A 290 -9.52 -24.78 -26.36
C SER A 290 -8.68 -25.64 -27.31
N THR A 291 -7.35 -25.61 -27.18
CA THR A 291 -6.47 -26.41 -28.05
C THR A 291 -6.57 -27.91 -27.80
N PHE A 292 -6.87 -28.33 -26.56
CA PHE A 292 -7.19 -29.72 -26.27
C PHE A 292 -8.50 -30.15 -26.94
N GLN A 293 -9.56 -29.35 -26.87
CA GLN A 293 -10.84 -29.65 -27.52
C GLN A 293 -10.71 -29.79 -29.04
N GLU A 294 -9.91 -28.94 -29.68
CA GLU A 294 -9.61 -29.03 -31.12
C GLU A 294 -8.86 -30.34 -31.45
N LEU A 295 -7.81 -30.66 -30.69
CA LEU A 295 -7.03 -31.90 -30.86
C LEU A 295 -7.91 -33.14 -30.62
N SER A 296 -8.68 -33.14 -29.53
CA SER A 296 -9.57 -34.23 -29.15
C SER A 296 -10.63 -34.46 -30.21
N SER A 297 -11.32 -33.40 -30.66
CA SER A 297 -12.33 -33.50 -31.73
C SER A 297 -11.77 -34.12 -33.01
N TYR A 298 -10.58 -33.68 -33.44
CA TYR A 298 -9.91 -34.26 -34.60
C TYR A 298 -9.57 -35.74 -34.40
N MET A 299 -9.03 -36.11 -33.22
CA MET A 299 -8.65 -37.48 -32.92
C MET A 299 -9.88 -38.40 -32.84
N TYR A 300 -10.98 -37.96 -32.23
CA TYR A 300 -12.24 -38.69 -32.20
C TYR A 300 -12.86 -38.85 -33.60
N GLU A 301 -12.85 -37.81 -34.44
CA GLU A 301 -13.34 -37.90 -35.83
C GLU A 301 -12.54 -38.92 -36.65
N ARG A 302 -11.21 -38.98 -36.44
CA ARG A 302 -10.30 -39.77 -37.28
C ARG A 302 -10.02 -41.18 -36.77
N PHE A 303 -10.08 -41.41 -35.45
CA PHE A 303 -9.63 -42.66 -34.82
C PHE A 303 -10.70 -43.38 -33.98
N TYR A 304 -11.76 -42.70 -33.50
CA TYR A 304 -12.76 -43.30 -32.59
C TYR A 304 -14.02 -43.85 -33.31
N GLN A 305 -14.09 -43.79 -34.65
CA GLN A 305 -15.08 -44.57 -35.40
C GLN A 305 -14.74 -46.07 -35.34
N LEU A 306 -14.96 -46.68 -34.18
CA LEU A 306 -14.88 -48.13 -33.96
C LEU A 306 -15.96 -48.82 -34.80
N GLY A 307 -15.53 -49.31 -35.98
CA GLY A 307 -16.32 -50.12 -36.92
C GLY A 307 -16.30 -49.61 -38.37
N GLY A 308 -15.94 -48.34 -38.59
CA GLY A 308 -15.74 -47.78 -39.93
C GLY A 308 -14.28 -47.89 -40.37
N GLN A 309 -14.04 -48.13 -41.66
CA GLN A 309 -12.73 -47.86 -42.23
C GLN A 309 -12.32 -46.43 -41.82
N PRO A 310 -11.11 -46.20 -41.27
CA PRO A 310 -10.63 -44.83 -41.10
C PRO A 310 -10.78 -44.11 -42.43
N LYS A 311 -11.01 -42.79 -42.44
CA LYS A 311 -10.82 -41.94 -43.64
C LYS A 311 -9.33 -41.92 -44.08
N ASN A 312 -8.62 -43.03 -43.95
CA ASN A 312 -7.52 -43.43 -44.79
C ASN A 312 -8.15 -44.02 -46.05
N TYR A 313 -8.45 -43.15 -47.02
CA TYR A 313 -8.62 -43.59 -48.40
C TYR A 313 -7.26 -44.13 -48.86
N HIS A 314 -6.95 -45.36 -48.48
CA HIS A 314 -5.95 -46.15 -49.16
C HIS A 314 -6.52 -46.35 -50.57
N GLY A 315 -6.04 -45.53 -51.51
CA GLY A 315 -5.86 -45.96 -52.88
C GLY A 315 -4.86 -47.11 -52.91
N HIS A 316 -5.22 -48.24 -52.32
CA HIS A 316 -4.78 -49.53 -52.79
C HIS A 316 -6.00 -50.11 -53.47
N GLU A 317 -6.14 -49.78 -54.74
CA GLU A 317 -6.91 -50.62 -55.64
C GLU A 317 -6.36 -52.04 -55.52
N ASP A 318 -7.31 -52.93 -55.27
CA ASP A 318 -7.25 -54.39 -55.40
C ASP A 318 -5.99 -54.95 -56.05
N ARG A 319 -5.33 -55.84 -55.32
CA ARG A 319 -4.72 -57.01 -55.97
C ARG A 319 -5.81 -57.77 -56.72
N LYS A 320 -5.80 -57.72 -58.05
CA LYS A 320 -6.32 -58.79 -58.89
C LYS A 320 -5.33 -59.14 -60.00
N ARG A 321 -4.73 -60.32 -59.81
CA ARG A 321 -4.01 -61.22 -60.74
C ARG A 321 -2.91 -60.61 -61.61
#